data_AF-A0A939BD10-F1
#
_entry.id   AF-A0A939BD10-F1
#
_cell.length_a   1.000
_cell.length_b   1.000
_cell.length_c   1.000
_cell.angle_alpha   90.00
_cell.angle_beta   90.00
_cell.angle_gamma   90.00
#
_symmetry.space_group_name_H-M   'P 1'
#
loop_
_entity.id
_entity.type
_entity.pdbx_description
1 polymer ?
#
loop_
_entity_poly.entity_id
_entity_poly.type
_entity_poly.pdbx_seq_one_letter_code
_entity_poly.pdbx_strand_id
1 'polypeptide(L)'
;MRGIKRSLWLSALSLCLCVAMLLGTTFAWFTDSVVNKNNRIEAGSLQVELWKKGPLETTWTNITESQVPVFNYDKWEPGYSTGATFRVENKGTLSVKYELELQNVVTTKEIENVIDVYVNNVNKGTLAQFMKGENLFAGTIVNGETHSEEIEVKLEMQKDADNDYQGAFASFDILLKAAQTPDEADGFGSNKYDEDALYEQINVEATNDENKNGEALQDALREAKSGTTIFVSGGVYNLPAGTESVSGQSGWLMPITQDGITIKGDGNTVIKSDDASGNGAWATQNVITVFADNVTLENLIIEPRASVNKNVEVLGKNFTMKNCTVRVGSLYFSGDKGNVLVSGNTFEEDSCIVLDSVNAAETVSRANAGGNIVIENNTFKDCVSYAIGNTTWTSPATLTMANVQVNGNTFENVANVLRHRVASGVFEFDETNTLDGQNLDAVLLAQYINSDPHSGLTAEQLKNRLVATVGGKEIRVGTDFLVGQNRGWTNNTTFDFGWAVNKANTGLDAVKAESNTTTINALVASLKDQSTEEVLQTKVAKLDQLLFGDDGACAYPESWSKGWMSNAFLTRGASDGAYWNATAMTATKESNPDTIVTIVMEHTDGTVYFVRY
;
A
#
# COMPACT_ATOMS: atom_id res chain seq x y z
N MET A 1 -65.41 14.72 -87.84
CA MET A 1 -64.32 14.18 -87.00
C MET A 1 -63.03 15.06 -86.95
N ARG A 2 -63.08 16.38 -87.20
CA ARG A 2 -61.88 17.25 -87.16
C ARG A 2 -61.53 17.84 -85.77
N GLY A 3 -62.48 17.89 -84.83
CA GLY A 3 -62.26 18.41 -83.47
C GLY A 3 -61.56 17.43 -82.51
N ILE A 4 -61.88 16.13 -82.60
CA ILE A 4 -61.36 15.09 -81.70
C ILE A 4 -59.83 14.93 -81.84
N LYS A 5 -59.27 15.08 -83.05
CA LYS A 5 -57.82 14.99 -83.29
C LYS A 5 -57.04 16.13 -82.60
N ARG A 6 -57.56 17.37 -82.62
CA ARG A 6 -56.90 18.50 -81.95
C ARG A 6 -56.94 18.39 -80.42
N SER A 7 -58.06 17.91 -79.88
CA SER A 7 -58.21 17.69 -78.43
C SER A 7 -57.29 16.58 -77.93
N LEU A 8 -57.06 15.53 -78.72
CA LEU A 8 -56.13 14.45 -78.36
C LEU A 8 -54.69 14.96 -78.30
N TRP A 9 -54.26 15.74 -79.30
CA TRP A 9 -52.93 16.36 -79.33
C TRP A 9 -52.70 17.36 -78.19
N LEU A 10 -53.72 18.14 -77.81
CA LEU A 10 -53.64 19.03 -76.65
C LEU A 10 -53.55 18.28 -75.32
N SER A 11 -54.26 17.15 -75.16
CA SER A 11 -54.15 16.34 -73.94
C SER A 11 -52.79 15.64 -73.83
N ALA A 12 -52.24 15.15 -74.95
CA ALA A 12 -50.91 14.56 -74.99
C ALA A 12 -49.82 15.60 -74.69
N LEU A 13 -49.95 16.82 -75.25
CA LEU A 13 -49.04 17.92 -74.97
C LEU A 13 -49.11 18.34 -73.50
N SER A 14 -50.32 18.39 -72.92
CA SER A 14 -50.51 18.70 -71.50
C SER A 14 -49.89 17.64 -70.60
N LEU A 15 -50.04 16.35 -70.92
CA LEU A 15 -49.45 15.26 -70.15
C LEU A 15 -47.92 15.28 -70.25
N CYS A 16 -47.36 15.53 -71.43
CA CYS A 16 -45.93 15.75 -71.60
C CYS A 16 -45.42 16.95 -70.80
N LEU A 17 -46.20 18.05 -70.72
CA LEU A 17 -45.84 19.22 -69.92
C LEU A 17 -45.86 18.90 -68.41
N CYS A 18 -46.87 18.16 -67.93
CA CYS A 18 -46.95 17.73 -66.54
C CYS A 18 -45.80 16.79 -66.16
N VAL A 19 -45.44 15.83 -67.04
CA VAL A 19 -44.29 14.93 -66.81
C VAL A 19 -42.98 15.71 -66.85
N ALA A 20 -42.83 16.69 -67.75
CA ALA A 20 -41.66 17.56 -67.79
C ALA A 20 -41.51 18.43 -66.52
N MET A 21 -42.62 18.93 -65.97
CA MET A 21 -42.60 19.66 -64.70
C MET A 21 -42.33 18.75 -63.50
N LEU A 22 -42.86 17.50 -63.51
CA LEU A 22 -42.61 16.52 -62.45
C LEU A 22 -41.14 16.04 -62.42
N LEU A 23 -40.53 15.85 -63.60
CA LEU A 23 -39.11 15.51 -63.73
C LEU A 23 -38.18 16.69 -63.39
N GLY A 24 -38.67 17.93 -63.42
CA GLY A 24 -37.93 19.14 -63.05
C GLY A 24 -37.92 19.46 -61.56
N THR A 25 -38.88 18.93 -60.77
CA THR A 25 -39.00 19.24 -59.33
C THR A 25 -38.26 18.28 -58.41
N THR A 26 -37.70 17.17 -58.91
CA THR A 26 -37.02 16.13 -58.08
C THR A 26 -35.52 16.03 -58.27
N PHE A 27 -34.88 17.00 -58.94
CA PHE A 27 -33.42 17.12 -59.00
C PHE A 27 -32.95 18.49 -58.53
N ALA A 28 -33.13 18.75 -57.25
CA ALA A 28 -32.33 19.75 -56.53
C ALA A 28 -31.46 19.01 -55.51
N TRP A 29 -30.30 18.50 -55.96
CA TRP A 29 -29.18 18.27 -55.06
C TRP A 29 -28.46 19.61 -54.92
N PHE A 30 -28.91 20.44 -53.98
CA PHE A 30 -28.03 21.46 -53.43
C PHE A 30 -27.10 20.77 -52.45
N THR A 31 -26.02 20.19 -52.96
CA THR A 31 -24.83 19.91 -52.16
C THR A 31 -23.92 21.11 -52.32
N ASP A 32 -24.04 22.08 -51.41
CA ASP A 32 -22.93 22.98 -51.15
C ASP A 32 -21.86 22.16 -50.43
N SER A 33 -20.65 22.12 -50.97
CA SER A 33 -19.50 21.46 -50.35
C SER A 33 -18.40 22.50 -50.15
N VAL A 34 -18.28 22.98 -48.92
CA VAL A 34 -17.12 23.75 -48.49
C VAL A 34 -16.03 22.75 -48.10
N VAL A 35 -14.98 22.67 -48.91
CA VAL A 35 -13.78 21.89 -48.55
C VAL A 35 -12.87 22.79 -47.71
N ASN A 36 -12.72 22.45 -46.44
CA ASN A 36 -11.67 23.03 -45.61
C ASN A 36 -10.31 22.50 -46.10
N LYS A 37 -9.51 23.40 -46.70
CA LYS A 37 -8.17 23.12 -47.20
C LYS A 37 -7.16 23.74 -46.24
N ASN A 38 -6.02 23.06 -46.02
CA ASN A 38 -4.94 23.46 -45.10
C ASN A 38 -5.17 23.19 -43.60
N ASN A 39 -6.03 22.23 -43.24
CA ASN A 39 -5.97 21.64 -41.90
C ASN A 39 -4.61 20.94 -41.73
N ARG A 40 -3.74 21.50 -40.91
CA ARG A 40 -2.38 21.03 -40.64
C ARG A 40 -2.28 20.80 -39.14
N ILE A 41 -2.07 19.55 -38.74
CA ILE A 41 -1.80 19.16 -37.36
C ILE A 41 -0.32 18.80 -37.31
N GLU A 42 0.43 19.50 -36.49
CA GLU A 42 1.86 19.24 -36.30
C GLU A 42 2.16 19.14 -34.83
N ALA A 43 3.01 18.16 -34.50
CA ALA A 43 3.59 18.08 -33.18
C ALA A 43 4.54 19.27 -33.00
N GLY A 44 4.42 19.96 -31.86
CA GLY A 44 5.44 20.93 -31.46
C GLY A 44 6.74 20.23 -31.07
N SER A 45 7.85 20.95 -31.12
CA SER A 45 9.16 20.45 -30.69
C SER A 45 9.56 20.99 -29.32
N LEU A 46 10.19 20.15 -28.50
CA LEU A 46 10.83 20.53 -27.23
C LEU A 46 12.35 20.52 -27.45
N GLN A 47 12.98 21.68 -27.40
CA GLN A 47 14.44 21.81 -27.52
C GLN A 47 14.91 23.05 -26.76
N VAL A 48 15.82 22.88 -25.81
CA VAL A 48 16.37 23.99 -25.00
C VAL A 48 17.88 24.02 -25.06
N GLU A 49 18.45 25.23 -24.90
CA GLU A 49 19.89 25.45 -24.79
C GLU A 49 20.19 26.32 -23.57
N LEU A 50 21.29 26.04 -22.87
CA LEU A 50 21.76 26.85 -21.75
C LEU A 50 22.87 27.80 -22.22
N TRP A 51 22.73 29.07 -21.90
CA TRP A 51 23.69 30.12 -22.24
C TRP A 51 24.18 30.81 -20.98
N LYS A 52 25.45 31.23 -20.98
CA LYS A 52 26.06 32.01 -19.90
C LYS A 52 26.74 33.29 -20.41
N LYS A 53 26.90 34.26 -19.51
CA LYS A 53 27.85 35.38 -19.63
C LYS A 53 28.52 35.60 -18.27
N GLY A 54 29.80 35.97 -18.26
CA GLY A 54 30.50 36.42 -17.06
C GLY A 54 29.95 37.75 -16.52
N PRO A 55 30.34 38.15 -15.30
CA PRO A 55 29.76 39.29 -14.59
C PRO A 55 30.10 40.64 -15.23
N LEU A 56 31.17 40.71 -16.03
CA LEU A 56 31.60 41.88 -16.80
C LEU A 56 31.52 41.65 -18.31
N GLU A 57 30.98 40.50 -18.74
CA GLU A 57 30.89 40.14 -20.15
C GLU A 57 29.55 40.59 -20.73
N THR A 58 29.56 41.00 -21.99
CA THR A 58 28.36 41.39 -22.74
C THR A 58 27.94 40.37 -23.77
N THR A 59 28.76 39.33 -23.98
CA THR A 59 28.55 38.30 -25.00
C THR A 59 28.09 37.00 -24.34
N TRP A 60 27.05 36.40 -24.89
CA TRP A 60 26.54 35.10 -24.45
C TRP A 60 27.33 33.96 -25.09
N THR A 61 27.63 32.93 -24.30
CA THR A 61 28.27 31.69 -24.73
C THR A 61 27.33 30.51 -24.45
N ASN A 62 27.07 29.68 -25.47
CA ASN A 62 26.30 28.45 -25.29
C ASN A 62 27.16 27.43 -24.53
N ILE A 63 26.60 26.87 -23.46
CA ILE A 63 27.27 25.89 -22.59
C ILE A 63 26.55 24.55 -22.52
N THR A 64 25.53 24.32 -23.35
CA THR A 64 24.70 23.11 -23.35
C THR A 64 25.53 21.83 -23.46
N GLU A 65 26.60 21.84 -24.28
CA GLU A 65 27.52 20.72 -24.46
C GLU A 65 28.95 21.05 -23.99
N SER A 66 29.14 22.18 -23.30
CA SER A 66 30.47 22.67 -22.93
C SER A 66 31.02 21.93 -21.72
N GLN A 67 32.27 21.49 -21.80
CA GLN A 67 33.03 20.94 -20.67
C GLN A 67 33.85 22.01 -19.94
N VAL A 68 33.67 23.28 -20.29
CA VAL A 68 34.40 24.40 -19.67
C VAL A 68 33.69 24.81 -18.38
N PRO A 69 34.38 24.82 -17.22
CA PRO A 69 33.77 25.20 -15.95
C PRO A 69 33.12 26.58 -16.01
N VAL A 70 31.93 26.70 -15.42
CA VAL A 70 31.21 27.98 -15.36
C VAL A 70 31.90 28.94 -14.40
N PHE A 71 32.29 28.43 -13.23
CA PHE A 71 33.06 29.13 -12.22
C PHE A 71 34.46 28.50 -12.17
N ASN A 72 35.48 29.26 -12.55
CA ASN A 72 36.86 28.78 -12.58
C ASN A 72 37.77 29.74 -11.82
N TYR A 73 37.86 29.54 -10.51
CA TYR A 73 38.75 30.30 -9.64
C TYR A 73 39.26 29.44 -8.49
N ASP A 74 40.56 29.48 -8.26
CA ASP A 74 41.30 28.58 -7.38
C ASP A 74 41.75 29.22 -6.05
N LYS A 75 41.49 30.52 -5.85
CA LYS A 75 41.99 31.30 -4.68
C LYS A 75 40.87 31.91 -3.85
N TRP A 76 39.97 31.07 -3.36
CA TRP A 76 38.90 31.51 -2.47
C TRP A 76 39.47 32.02 -1.14
N GLU A 77 39.03 33.22 -0.75
CA GLU A 77 39.34 33.85 0.54
C GLU A 77 38.05 34.41 1.16
N PRO A 78 37.95 34.55 2.49
CA PRO A 78 36.75 35.05 3.15
C PRO A 78 36.28 36.40 2.56
N GLY A 79 35.03 36.46 2.11
CA GLY A 79 34.43 37.61 1.44
C GLY A 79 34.67 37.69 -0.07
N TYR A 80 35.44 36.78 -0.67
CA TYR A 80 35.55 36.68 -2.13
C TYR A 80 34.21 36.26 -2.72
N SER A 81 33.82 36.88 -3.83
CA SER A 81 32.63 36.49 -4.58
C SER A 81 32.87 36.51 -6.08
N THR A 82 32.16 35.62 -6.78
CA THR A 82 32.13 35.51 -8.23
C THR A 82 30.72 35.18 -8.69
N GLY A 83 30.37 35.51 -9.92
CA GLY A 83 29.02 35.28 -10.43
C GLY A 83 29.01 35.04 -11.93
N ALA A 84 27.93 34.42 -12.40
CA ALA A 84 27.63 34.22 -13.81
C ALA A 84 26.13 34.47 -14.03
N THR A 85 25.78 35.01 -15.18
CA THR A 85 24.39 35.16 -15.58
C THR A 85 24.04 34.10 -16.60
N PHE A 86 22.91 33.42 -16.39
CA PHE A 86 22.38 32.40 -17.27
C PHE A 86 21.12 32.87 -17.98
N ARG A 87 20.84 32.26 -19.12
CA ARG A 87 19.52 32.25 -19.75
C ARG A 87 19.29 30.91 -20.42
N VAL A 88 18.04 30.49 -20.46
CA VAL A 88 17.61 29.29 -21.19
C VAL A 88 16.98 29.74 -22.50
N GLU A 89 17.49 29.27 -23.63
CA GLU A 89 16.92 29.54 -24.96
C GLU A 89 15.97 28.39 -25.34
N ASN A 90 14.75 28.71 -25.77
CA ASN A 90 13.81 27.74 -26.32
C ASN A 90 13.97 27.70 -27.85
N LYS A 91 14.55 26.62 -28.37
CA LYS A 91 14.68 26.34 -29.81
C LYS A 91 13.48 25.55 -30.35
N GLY A 92 12.63 25.06 -29.45
CA GLY A 92 11.41 24.35 -29.76
C GLY A 92 10.26 25.27 -30.17
N THR A 93 9.08 24.69 -30.34
CA THR A 93 7.83 25.42 -30.61
C THR A 93 6.79 25.24 -29.51
N LEU A 94 7.14 24.55 -28.43
CA LEU A 94 6.27 24.31 -27.27
C LEU A 94 6.67 25.24 -26.12
N SER A 95 5.71 25.62 -25.27
CA SER A 95 6.00 26.24 -23.98
C SER A 95 6.75 25.26 -23.07
N VAL A 96 7.74 25.75 -22.34
CA VAL A 96 8.66 24.92 -21.56
C VAL A 96 8.69 25.37 -20.11
N LYS A 97 8.55 24.43 -19.17
CA LYS A 97 9.02 24.61 -17.78
C LYS A 97 10.45 24.08 -17.67
N TYR A 98 11.30 24.79 -16.94
CA TYR A 98 12.70 24.40 -16.77
C TYR A 98 13.18 24.61 -15.34
N GLU A 99 14.18 23.81 -14.96
CA GLU A 99 14.83 23.86 -13.66
C GLU A 99 16.35 23.85 -13.86
N LEU A 100 17.05 24.68 -13.08
CA LEU A 100 18.50 24.67 -12.96
C LEU A 100 18.87 24.04 -11.62
N GLU A 101 19.80 23.10 -11.64
CA GLU A 101 20.28 22.36 -10.47
C GLU A 101 21.82 22.35 -10.40
N LEU A 102 22.35 22.19 -9.19
CA LEU A 102 23.76 21.85 -8.98
C LEU A 102 23.88 20.33 -8.85
N GLN A 103 24.69 19.69 -9.69
CA GLN A 103 24.95 18.25 -9.60
C GLN A 103 26.44 17.96 -9.49
N ASN A 104 26.81 16.71 -9.15
CA ASN A 104 28.20 16.27 -9.02
C ASN A 104 29.02 17.18 -8.09
N VAL A 105 28.41 17.65 -7.00
CA VAL A 105 29.06 18.52 -6.03
C VAL A 105 30.12 17.72 -5.26
N VAL A 106 31.38 18.11 -5.42
CA VAL A 106 32.53 17.54 -4.72
C VAL A 106 33.20 18.64 -3.94
N THR A 107 33.33 18.45 -2.63
CA THR A 107 33.94 19.44 -1.74
C THR A 107 35.00 18.81 -0.84
N THR A 108 35.80 19.67 -0.22
CA THR A 108 36.78 19.28 0.80
C THR A 108 36.69 20.20 2.00
N LYS A 109 37.03 19.67 3.18
CA LYS A 109 37.05 20.41 4.46
C LYS A 109 35.75 21.16 4.76
N GLU A 110 34.62 20.59 4.37
CA GLU A 110 33.29 21.15 4.63
C GLU A 110 33.09 22.59 4.09
N ILE A 111 33.86 22.98 3.05
CA ILE A 111 33.79 24.31 2.46
C ILE A 111 32.39 24.64 1.91
N GLU A 112 31.58 23.64 1.60
CA GLU A 112 30.17 23.80 1.21
C GLU A 112 29.32 24.54 2.25
N ASN A 113 29.73 24.52 3.53
CA ASN A 113 29.01 25.18 4.62
C ASN A 113 29.31 26.69 4.71
N VAL A 114 30.34 27.17 4.01
CA VAL A 114 30.79 28.57 4.06
C VAL A 114 30.77 29.26 2.69
N ILE A 115 30.30 28.60 1.64
CA ILE A 115 30.01 29.21 0.34
C ILE A 115 28.52 29.49 0.25
N ASP A 116 28.15 30.77 0.36
CA ASP A 116 26.78 31.24 0.16
C ASP A 116 26.46 31.30 -1.33
N VAL A 117 25.24 30.88 -1.69
CA VAL A 117 24.70 30.92 -3.04
C VAL A 117 23.61 31.98 -3.10
N TYR A 118 23.73 32.88 -4.06
CA TYR A 118 22.76 33.94 -4.33
C TYR A 118 22.19 33.73 -5.73
N VAL A 119 20.87 33.86 -5.85
CA VAL A 119 20.17 33.84 -7.13
C VAL A 119 19.35 35.13 -7.24
N ASN A 120 19.59 35.91 -8.29
CA ASN A 120 18.99 37.23 -8.50
C ASN A 120 19.11 38.14 -7.26
N ASN A 121 20.30 38.14 -6.64
CA ASN A 121 20.62 38.87 -5.41
C ASN A 121 19.84 38.44 -4.16
N VAL A 122 19.15 37.29 -4.19
CA VAL A 122 18.52 36.67 -3.02
C VAL A 122 19.41 35.54 -2.51
N ASN A 123 19.74 35.57 -1.21
CA ASN A 123 20.49 34.49 -0.56
C ASN A 123 19.62 33.22 -0.52
N LYS A 124 20.13 32.13 -1.09
CA LYS A 124 19.50 30.80 -1.16
C LYS A 124 20.16 29.79 -0.23
N GLY A 125 20.88 30.27 0.77
CA GLY A 125 21.67 29.48 1.72
C GLY A 125 23.05 29.11 1.19
N THR A 126 23.61 28.04 1.76
CA THR A 126 24.97 27.59 1.46
C THR A 126 24.98 26.49 0.40
N LEU A 127 26.14 26.24 -0.21
CA LEU A 127 26.31 25.16 -1.19
C LEU A 127 25.86 23.78 -0.64
N ALA A 128 25.96 23.58 0.67
CA ALA A 128 25.47 22.37 1.35
C ALA A 128 23.95 22.13 1.20
N GLN A 129 23.14 23.17 1.00
CA GLN A 129 21.69 23.02 0.79
C GLN A 129 21.40 22.34 -0.56
N PHE A 130 22.15 22.71 -1.59
CA PHE A 130 22.00 22.15 -2.94
C PHE A 130 22.50 20.70 -3.04
N MET A 131 23.37 20.27 -2.13
CA MET A 131 23.75 18.85 -2.00
C MET A 131 22.60 17.95 -1.53
N LYS A 132 21.50 18.53 -1.02
CA LYS A 132 20.29 17.81 -0.60
C LYS A 132 19.20 17.74 -1.69
N GLY A 133 19.54 18.15 -2.91
CA GLY A 133 18.61 18.10 -4.06
C GLY A 133 17.69 19.31 -4.18
N GLU A 134 18.04 20.46 -3.58
CA GLU A 134 17.28 21.70 -3.80
C GLU A 134 17.59 22.33 -5.17
N ASN A 135 16.57 22.88 -5.83
CA ASN A 135 16.70 23.54 -7.12
C ASN A 135 17.32 24.93 -6.98
N LEU A 136 18.24 25.29 -7.89
CA LEU A 136 18.85 26.61 -7.95
C LEU A 136 17.85 27.68 -8.44
N PHE A 137 17.12 27.36 -9.51
CA PHE A 137 16.08 28.20 -10.07
C PHE A 137 15.09 27.36 -10.87
N ALA A 138 13.81 27.75 -10.87
CA ALA A 138 12.78 27.17 -11.72
C ALA A 138 12.02 28.29 -12.45
N GLY A 139 11.65 28.05 -13.70
CA GLY A 139 10.95 29.03 -14.52
C GLY A 139 10.19 28.42 -15.68
N THR A 140 9.50 29.27 -16.43
CA THR A 140 8.73 28.90 -17.62
C THR A 140 9.07 29.83 -18.78
N ILE A 141 9.12 29.30 -19.99
CA ILE A 141 9.20 30.04 -21.24
C ILE A 141 7.91 29.75 -22.00
N VAL A 142 7.09 30.79 -22.22
CA VAL A 142 5.79 30.68 -22.88
C VAL A 142 5.95 30.65 -24.41
N ASN A 143 4.96 30.14 -25.12
CA ASN A 143 5.04 29.99 -26.58
C ASN A 143 5.12 31.37 -27.23
N GLY A 144 6.13 31.56 -28.09
CA GLY A 144 6.47 32.83 -28.73
C GLY A 144 7.61 33.60 -28.06
N GLU A 145 8.04 33.20 -26.85
CA GLU A 145 9.29 33.67 -26.25
C GLU A 145 10.47 32.82 -26.68
N THR A 146 11.60 33.46 -27.00
CA THR A 146 12.80 32.77 -27.46
C THR A 146 13.75 32.41 -26.33
N HIS A 147 13.66 33.06 -25.17
CA HIS A 147 14.51 32.78 -24.02
C HIS A 147 13.86 33.18 -22.70
N SER A 148 14.35 32.61 -21.60
CA SER A 148 13.99 32.99 -20.23
C SER A 148 14.42 34.42 -19.87
N GLU A 149 13.95 34.90 -18.72
CA GLU A 149 14.61 36.01 -18.02
C GLU A 149 16.07 35.67 -17.67
N GLU A 150 16.88 36.71 -17.43
CA GLU A 150 18.26 36.55 -16.99
C GLU A 150 18.31 36.07 -15.54
N ILE A 151 19.09 35.02 -15.27
CA ILE A 151 19.25 34.41 -13.96
C ILE A 151 20.68 34.66 -13.48
N GLU A 152 20.85 35.59 -12.55
CA GLU A 152 22.14 35.91 -11.96
C GLU A 152 22.44 34.96 -10.81
N VAL A 153 23.50 34.16 -10.92
CA VAL A 153 23.99 33.29 -9.85
C VAL A 153 25.31 33.84 -9.35
N LYS A 154 25.38 34.12 -8.05
CA LYS A 154 26.58 34.60 -7.36
C LYS A 154 26.93 33.65 -6.23
N LEU A 155 28.22 33.36 -6.10
CA LEU A 155 28.80 32.59 -5.02
C LEU A 155 29.66 33.54 -4.17
N GLU A 156 29.54 33.48 -2.85
CA GLU A 156 30.34 34.28 -1.92
C GLU A 156 30.84 33.42 -0.76
N MET A 157 32.14 33.47 -0.48
CA MET A 157 32.67 32.85 0.74
C MET A 157 32.34 33.74 1.94
N GLN A 158 31.79 33.17 2.99
CA GLN A 158 31.44 33.88 4.22
C GLN A 158 32.67 34.59 4.81
N LYS A 159 32.47 35.80 5.34
CA LYS A 159 33.56 36.69 5.79
C LYS A 159 34.21 36.24 7.10
N ASP A 160 33.50 35.42 7.87
CA ASP A 160 33.92 34.83 9.12
C ASP A 160 34.51 33.41 8.95
N ALA A 161 34.60 32.91 7.72
CA ALA A 161 35.35 31.68 7.44
C ALA A 161 36.82 31.85 7.85
N ASP A 162 37.34 30.86 8.58
CA ASP A 162 38.69 30.92 9.15
C ASP A 162 39.73 30.19 8.27
N ASN A 163 40.94 30.01 8.82
CA ASN A 163 42.05 29.39 8.09
C ASN A 163 41.89 27.87 7.89
N ASP A 164 40.90 27.21 8.51
CA ASP A 164 40.73 25.76 8.38
C ASP A 164 40.38 25.38 6.93
N TYR A 165 39.73 26.28 6.19
CA TYR A 165 39.39 26.15 4.77
C TYR A 165 40.55 26.42 3.81
N GLN A 166 41.76 26.71 4.29
CA GLN A 166 42.91 26.96 3.42
C GLN A 166 43.21 25.72 2.55
N GLY A 167 43.20 25.89 1.22
CA GLY A 167 43.40 24.79 0.26
C GLY A 167 42.20 23.86 0.11
N ALA A 168 41.05 24.21 0.69
CA ALA A 168 39.79 23.55 0.37
C ALA A 168 39.30 23.96 -1.03
N PHE A 169 38.49 23.10 -1.64
CA PHE A 169 37.89 23.34 -2.93
C PHE A 169 36.45 22.80 -2.96
N ALA A 170 35.64 23.39 -3.85
CA ALA A 170 34.34 22.87 -4.27
C ALA A 170 34.29 22.84 -5.80
N SER A 171 33.72 21.79 -6.37
CA SER A 171 33.40 21.66 -7.81
C SER A 171 31.99 21.12 -7.97
N PHE A 172 31.28 21.57 -8.99
CA PHE A 172 29.91 21.14 -9.31
C PHE A 172 29.59 21.46 -10.76
N ASP A 173 28.61 20.77 -11.31
CA ASP A 173 28.05 21.02 -12.63
C ASP A 173 26.72 21.78 -12.53
N ILE A 174 26.36 22.53 -13.58
CA ILE A 174 25.03 23.12 -13.74
C ILE A 174 24.21 22.21 -14.65
N LEU A 175 23.12 21.65 -14.13
CA LEU A 175 22.17 20.85 -14.90
C LEU A 175 20.95 21.70 -15.28
N LEU A 176 20.57 21.67 -16.56
CA LEU A 176 19.30 22.21 -17.05
C LEU A 176 18.33 21.05 -17.32
N LYS A 177 17.22 20.99 -16.59
CA LYS A 177 16.09 20.10 -16.88
C LYS A 177 14.97 20.91 -17.53
N ALA A 178 14.29 20.35 -18.53
CA ALA A 178 13.20 21.02 -19.22
C ALA A 178 12.10 20.02 -19.62
N ALA A 179 10.85 20.45 -19.52
CA ALA A 179 9.67 19.70 -19.93
C ALA A 179 8.62 20.64 -20.52
N GLN A 180 7.67 20.10 -21.27
CA GLN A 180 6.53 20.88 -21.74
C GLN A 180 5.72 21.41 -20.54
N THR A 181 5.16 22.61 -20.68
CA THR A 181 4.21 23.16 -19.71
C THR A 181 2.90 23.56 -20.41
N PRO A 182 1.73 23.31 -19.81
CA PRO A 182 0.47 23.70 -20.40
C PRO A 182 0.28 25.21 -20.21
N ASP A 183 0.61 25.95 -21.26
CA ASP A 183 0.46 27.40 -21.33
C ASP A 183 -0.63 27.80 -22.34
N GLU A 184 -0.99 26.87 -23.23
CA GLU A 184 -2.07 27.01 -24.20
C GLU A 184 -3.31 26.25 -23.70
N ALA A 185 -4.50 26.78 -23.98
CA ALA A 185 -5.73 25.99 -23.82
C ALA A 185 -5.86 25.05 -25.02
N ASP A 186 -6.17 23.77 -24.77
CA ASP A 186 -6.46 22.82 -25.85
C ASP A 186 -7.67 23.26 -26.70
N GLY A 187 -7.95 22.54 -27.79
CA GLY A 187 -9.09 22.81 -28.66
C GLY A 187 -10.47 22.72 -27.97
N PHE A 188 -10.52 22.33 -26.70
CA PHE A 188 -11.71 22.19 -25.86
C PHE A 188 -11.72 23.15 -24.65
N GLY A 189 -10.71 24.02 -24.50
CA GLY A 189 -10.63 25.05 -23.46
C GLY A 189 -9.95 24.64 -22.15
N SER A 190 -9.24 23.50 -22.10
CA SER A 190 -8.50 23.06 -20.92
C SER A 190 -7.03 23.51 -20.98
N ASN A 191 -6.52 24.12 -19.91
CA ASN A 191 -5.10 24.43 -19.72
C ASN A 191 -4.41 23.49 -18.71
N LYS A 192 -5.00 22.32 -18.44
CA LYS A 192 -4.54 21.36 -17.42
C LYS A 192 -4.16 19.99 -17.99
N TYR A 193 -4.16 19.84 -19.31
CA TYR A 193 -3.94 18.54 -19.95
C TYR A 193 -2.51 18.00 -19.76
N ASP A 194 -1.54 18.87 -19.40
CA ASP A 194 -0.16 18.49 -19.09
C ASP A 194 0.22 18.68 -17.60
N GLU A 195 -0.75 18.87 -16.69
CA GLU A 195 -0.50 19.08 -15.24
C GLU A 195 0.20 17.85 -14.60
N ASP A 196 0.00 16.67 -15.19
CA ASP A 196 0.57 15.38 -14.77
C ASP A 196 1.64 14.84 -15.74
N ALA A 197 2.28 15.70 -16.55
CA ALA A 197 3.36 15.26 -17.45
C ALA A 197 4.56 14.73 -16.63
N LEU A 198 4.62 13.39 -16.50
CA LEU A 198 5.61 12.64 -15.72
C LEU A 198 7.03 12.81 -16.27
N TYR A 199 7.99 12.90 -15.35
CA TYR A 199 9.42 12.82 -15.65
C TYR A 199 9.75 11.36 -15.97
N GLU A 200 10.05 11.09 -17.25
CA GLU A 200 10.47 9.78 -17.79
C GLU A 200 9.43 8.66 -17.69
N GLN A 201 9.00 8.16 -18.85
CA GLN A 201 8.11 6.99 -18.97
C GLN A 201 8.85 5.89 -19.72
N ILE A 202 8.80 4.67 -19.18
CA ILE A 202 9.36 3.50 -19.84
C ILE A 202 8.23 2.52 -20.10
N ASN A 203 8.11 2.04 -21.34
CA ASN A 203 7.12 1.03 -21.71
C ASN A 203 7.83 -0.30 -21.91
N VAL A 204 7.37 -1.34 -21.21
CA VAL A 204 7.87 -2.71 -21.33
C VAL A 204 6.79 -3.57 -21.96
N GLU A 205 6.94 -3.82 -23.25
CA GLU A 205 6.02 -4.64 -24.03
C GLU A 205 6.33 -6.14 -23.88
N ALA A 206 5.30 -6.93 -23.64
CA ALA A 206 5.40 -8.37 -23.51
C ALA A 206 5.57 -9.01 -24.90
N THR A 207 6.39 -10.04 -24.93
CA THR A 207 6.55 -10.97 -26.05
C THR A 207 6.04 -12.35 -25.65
N ASN A 208 6.07 -13.31 -26.58
CA ASN A 208 5.74 -14.71 -26.28
C ASN A 208 6.82 -15.46 -25.47
N ASP A 209 7.90 -14.77 -25.08
CA ASP A 209 9.02 -15.34 -24.32
C ASP A 209 9.07 -14.69 -22.94
N GLU A 210 8.58 -15.40 -21.93
CA GLU A 210 8.41 -14.89 -20.56
C GLU A 210 9.74 -14.46 -19.92
N ASN A 211 10.84 -15.13 -20.27
CA ASN A 211 12.17 -14.80 -19.74
C ASN A 211 12.68 -13.49 -20.32
N LYS A 212 12.49 -13.27 -21.63
CA LYS A 212 12.85 -11.98 -22.25
C LYS A 212 12.02 -10.83 -21.72
N ASN A 213 10.75 -11.10 -21.42
CA ASN A 213 9.89 -10.10 -20.77
C ASN A 213 10.47 -9.74 -19.39
N GLY A 214 10.85 -10.74 -18.60
CA GLY A 214 11.50 -10.53 -17.29
C GLY A 214 12.83 -9.77 -17.38
N GLU A 215 13.69 -10.12 -18.34
CA GLU A 215 14.94 -9.38 -18.64
C GLU A 215 14.64 -7.91 -18.98
N ALA A 216 13.67 -7.66 -19.88
CA ALA A 216 13.30 -6.30 -20.28
C ALA A 216 12.73 -5.47 -19.13
N LEU A 217 12.00 -6.08 -18.20
CA LEU A 217 11.50 -5.40 -17.00
C LEU A 217 12.64 -5.07 -16.03
N GLN A 218 13.62 -5.97 -15.86
CA GLN A 218 14.81 -5.68 -15.07
C GLN A 218 15.64 -4.54 -15.70
N ASP A 219 15.82 -4.56 -17.02
CA ASP A 219 16.56 -3.51 -17.73
C ASP A 219 15.86 -2.16 -17.63
N ALA A 220 14.53 -2.11 -17.80
CA ALA A 220 13.73 -0.91 -17.59
C ALA A 220 13.91 -0.34 -16.17
N LEU A 221 13.97 -1.20 -15.16
CA LEU A 221 14.18 -0.77 -13.78
C LEU A 221 15.62 -0.24 -13.55
N ARG A 222 16.63 -0.81 -14.22
CA ARG A 222 18.03 -0.32 -14.17
C ARG A 222 18.19 1.05 -14.84
N GLU A 223 17.44 1.29 -15.91
CA GLU A 223 17.46 2.55 -16.66
C GLU A 223 16.62 3.64 -16.01
N ALA A 224 15.60 3.26 -15.24
CA ALA A 224 14.69 4.18 -14.58
C ALA A 224 15.41 5.14 -13.63
N LYS A 225 15.04 6.42 -13.69
CA LYS A 225 15.48 7.45 -12.74
C LYS A 225 14.40 7.69 -11.68
N SER A 226 14.73 8.45 -10.65
CA SER A 226 13.75 8.84 -9.63
C SER A 226 12.50 9.47 -10.27
N GLY A 227 11.33 9.05 -9.81
CA GLY A 227 10.02 9.51 -10.32
C GLY A 227 9.52 8.82 -11.59
N THR A 228 10.30 7.91 -12.19
CA THR A 228 9.93 7.23 -13.44
C THR A 228 8.67 6.38 -13.26
N THR A 229 7.78 6.42 -14.25
CA THR A 229 6.69 5.46 -14.38
C THR A 229 7.03 4.41 -15.44
N ILE A 230 7.06 3.15 -15.04
CA ILE A 230 7.25 1.98 -15.89
C ILE A 230 5.89 1.37 -16.17
N PHE A 231 5.40 1.51 -17.40
CA PHE A 231 4.21 0.83 -17.87
C PHE A 231 4.60 -0.56 -18.40
N VAL A 232 3.90 -1.58 -17.91
CA VAL A 232 4.20 -2.97 -18.24
C VAL A 232 2.95 -3.56 -18.86
N SER A 233 3.03 -3.97 -20.13
CA SER A 233 1.87 -4.53 -20.84
C SER A 233 1.45 -5.89 -20.25
N GLY A 234 0.25 -6.37 -20.59
CA GLY A 234 -0.22 -7.69 -20.17
C GLY A 234 0.63 -8.83 -20.74
N GLY A 235 0.99 -9.78 -19.88
CA GLY A 235 1.88 -10.89 -20.22
C GLY A 235 2.58 -11.44 -18.99
N VAL A 236 3.36 -12.51 -19.17
CA VAL A 236 4.15 -13.11 -18.08
C VAL A 236 5.60 -12.64 -18.17
N TYR A 237 6.13 -12.17 -17.05
CA TYR A 237 7.46 -11.62 -16.86
C TYR A 237 8.20 -12.53 -15.88
N ASN A 238 8.90 -13.54 -16.41
CA ASN A 238 9.68 -14.48 -15.62
C ASN A 238 11.07 -13.89 -15.37
N LEU A 239 11.28 -13.36 -14.17
CA LEU A 239 12.52 -12.68 -13.80
C LEU A 239 13.66 -13.70 -13.69
N PRO A 240 14.75 -13.56 -14.47
CA PRO A 240 15.94 -14.36 -14.28
C PRO A 240 16.66 -13.97 -12.99
N ALA A 241 17.57 -14.83 -12.53
CA ALA A 241 18.38 -14.58 -11.33
C ALA A 241 19.07 -13.21 -11.39
N GLY A 242 18.92 -12.44 -10.32
CA GLY A 242 19.43 -11.08 -10.23
C GLY A 242 20.95 -10.98 -10.23
N THR A 243 21.51 -10.06 -11.01
CA THR A 243 22.95 -9.75 -10.99
C THR A 243 23.29 -8.51 -10.16
N GLU A 244 22.28 -7.74 -9.77
CA GLU A 244 22.46 -6.50 -9.05
C GLU A 244 22.93 -6.72 -7.62
N SER A 245 23.79 -5.80 -7.15
CA SER A 245 24.32 -5.81 -5.79
C SER A 245 23.78 -4.61 -5.03
N VAL A 246 22.92 -4.87 -4.05
CA VAL A 246 22.32 -3.85 -3.19
C VAL A 246 22.56 -4.23 -1.74
N SER A 247 22.93 -3.27 -0.91
CA SER A 247 23.23 -3.48 0.52
C SER A 247 24.23 -4.60 0.79
N GLY A 248 25.22 -4.77 -0.09
CA GLY A 248 26.30 -5.76 0.06
C GLY A 248 25.90 -7.21 -0.26
N GLN A 249 24.70 -7.46 -0.78
CA GLN A 249 24.28 -8.77 -1.31
C GLN A 249 23.95 -8.69 -2.79
N SER A 250 24.20 -9.78 -3.52
CA SER A 250 23.78 -9.98 -4.90
C SER A 250 22.74 -11.09 -5.01
N GLY A 251 22.08 -11.19 -6.16
CA GLY A 251 21.03 -12.19 -6.39
C GLY A 251 19.60 -11.64 -6.40
N TRP A 252 19.43 -10.32 -6.25
CA TRP A 252 18.12 -9.66 -6.18
C TRP A 252 17.37 -9.75 -7.51
N LEU A 253 16.24 -10.46 -7.55
CA LEU A 253 15.42 -10.59 -8.76
C LEU A 253 14.91 -9.24 -9.28
N MET A 254 14.42 -8.36 -8.39
CA MET A 254 13.92 -7.04 -8.78
C MET A 254 14.08 -6.03 -7.63
N PRO A 255 15.29 -5.47 -7.41
CA PRO A 255 15.51 -4.46 -6.40
C PRO A 255 15.11 -3.06 -6.93
N ILE A 256 14.09 -2.44 -6.36
CA ILE A 256 13.72 -1.06 -6.64
C ILE A 256 14.54 -0.15 -5.73
N THR A 257 15.48 0.59 -6.32
CA THR A 257 16.47 1.41 -5.60
C THR A 257 16.35 2.91 -5.83
N GLN A 258 15.54 3.33 -6.81
CA GLN A 258 15.27 4.73 -7.10
C GLN A 258 13.97 5.19 -6.44
N ASP A 259 13.98 6.40 -5.86
CA ASP A 259 12.79 6.94 -5.20
C ASP A 259 11.72 7.31 -6.22
N GLY A 260 10.43 7.20 -5.86
CA GLY A 260 9.33 7.69 -6.69
C GLY A 260 8.97 6.79 -7.87
N ILE A 261 9.54 5.58 -7.97
CA ILE A 261 9.24 4.65 -9.05
C ILE A 261 7.79 4.18 -8.97
N THR A 262 7.08 4.26 -10.09
CA THR A 262 5.76 3.64 -10.26
C THR A 262 5.85 2.52 -11.28
N ILE A 263 5.42 1.31 -10.93
CA ILE A 263 5.30 0.17 -11.86
C ILE A 263 3.83 -0.15 -12.03
N LYS A 264 3.36 -0.02 -13.27
CA LYS A 264 1.94 -0.08 -13.60
C LYS A 264 1.66 -1.11 -14.68
N GLY A 265 0.97 -2.17 -14.30
CA GLY A 265 0.44 -3.16 -15.23
C GLY A 265 -0.90 -2.74 -15.84
N ASP A 266 -1.44 -3.63 -16.66
CA ASP A 266 -2.78 -3.50 -17.26
C ASP A 266 -3.85 -4.38 -16.57
N GLY A 267 -3.48 -5.05 -15.46
CA GLY A 267 -4.31 -6.03 -14.75
C GLY A 267 -4.07 -7.49 -15.18
N ASN A 268 -3.39 -7.72 -16.31
CA ASN A 268 -2.99 -9.04 -16.81
C ASN A 268 -1.47 -9.25 -16.81
N THR A 269 -0.71 -8.29 -16.28
CA THR A 269 0.74 -8.35 -16.12
C THR A 269 1.11 -9.26 -14.96
N VAL A 270 1.70 -10.42 -15.23
CA VAL A 270 2.18 -11.39 -14.22
C VAL A 270 3.68 -11.25 -14.03
N ILE A 271 4.14 -10.94 -12.82
CA ILE A 271 5.55 -10.93 -12.43
C ILE A 271 5.82 -12.15 -11.54
N LYS A 272 6.77 -12.99 -11.96
CA LYS A 272 7.16 -14.23 -11.27
C LYS A 272 8.64 -14.54 -11.45
N SER A 273 9.12 -15.62 -10.83
CA SER A 273 10.43 -16.18 -11.16
C SER A 273 10.47 -17.70 -11.01
N ASP A 274 11.07 -18.40 -11.96
CA ASP A 274 11.35 -19.84 -11.81
C ASP A 274 12.64 -20.12 -11.02
N ASP A 275 13.29 -19.11 -10.45
CA ASP A 275 14.50 -19.29 -9.64
C ASP A 275 14.22 -20.16 -8.40
N ALA A 276 14.90 -21.32 -8.37
CA ALA A 276 14.76 -22.34 -7.34
C ALA A 276 15.84 -22.26 -6.24
N SER A 277 16.64 -21.18 -6.19
CA SER A 277 17.64 -20.99 -5.14
C SER A 277 17.01 -21.03 -3.74
N GLY A 278 17.70 -21.57 -2.73
CA GLY A 278 17.13 -21.65 -1.38
C GLY A 278 16.94 -20.28 -0.72
N ASN A 279 15.99 -20.16 0.22
CA ASN A 279 15.68 -18.92 0.98
C ASN A 279 16.72 -18.55 2.06
N GLY A 280 17.94 -19.11 1.99
CA GLY A 280 18.98 -18.95 3.01
C GLY A 280 19.73 -17.63 2.96
N ALA A 281 19.72 -16.94 1.82
CA ALA A 281 20.24 -15.58 1.66
C ALA A 281 19.06 -14.61 1.58
N TRP A 282 19.25 -13.37 2.05
CA TRP A 282 18.15 -12.40 2.05
C TRP A 282 17.74 -12.01 0.63
N ALA A 283 18.72 -11.83 -0.27
CA ALA A 283 18.47 -11.53 -1.69
C ALA A 283 17.66 -12.60 -2.45
N THR A 284 17.53 -13.80 -1.90
CA THR A 284 16.77 -14.91 -2.50
C THR A 284 15.44 -15.17 -1.80
N GLN A 285 14.95 -14.28 -0.93
CA GLN A 285 13.71 -14.54 -0.18
C GLN A 285 12.44 -14.02 -0.87
N ASN A 286 12.57 -13.21 -1.91
CA ASN A 286 11.46 -12.47 -2.50
C ASN A 286 11.65 -12.18 -3.98
N VAL A 287 10.54 -11.84 -4.65
CA VAL A 287 10.54 -11.48 -6.08
C VAL A 287 10.87 -10.00 -6.26
N ILE A 288 10.20 -9.12 -5.51
CA ILE A 288 10.41 -7.67 -5.55
C ILE A 288 10.92 -7.18 -4.19
N THR A 289 12.04 -6.46 -4.18
CA THR A 289 12.55 -5.78 -2.98
C THR A 289 12.49 -4.28 -3.20
N VAL A 290 11.79 -3.56 -2.32
CA VAL A 290 11.64 -2.10 -2.41
C VAL A 290 12.56 -1.44 -1.39
N PHE A 291 13.74 -1.00 -1.82
CA PHE A 291 14.69 -0.27 -0.98
C PHE A 291 14.36 1.23 -0.89
N ALA A 292 13.77 1.77 -1.95
CA ALA A 292 13.55 3.20 -2.14
C ALA A 292 12.22 3.71 -1.56
N ASP A 293 12.12 5.02 -1.36
CA ASP A 293 10.94 5.71 -0.87
C ASP A 293 9.99 6.11 -2.03
N ASN A 294 8.71 6.31 -1.71
CA ASN A 294 7.67 6.78 -2.64
C ASN A 294 7.39 5.83 -3.82
N VAL A 295 7.55 4.52 -3.60
CA VAL A 295 7.34 3.51 -4.65
C VAL A 295 5.87 3.12 -4.75
N THR A 296 5.37 2.97 -5.98
CA THR A 296 4.00 2.56 -6.27
C THR A 296 3.95 1.33 -7.16
N LEU A 297 3.15 0.32 -6.79
CA LEU A 297 2.82 -0.85 -7.61
C LEU A 297 1.32 -0.84 -7.94
N GLU A 298 0.95 -0.85 -9.23
CA GLU A 298 -0.47 -0.82 -9.63
C GLU A 298 -0.82 -1.86 -10.70
N ASN A 299 -1.99 -2.50 -10.55
CA ASN A 299 -2.58 -3.39 -11.57
C ASN A 299 -1.66 -4.57 -11.99
N LEU A 300 -0.91 -5.15 -11.03
CA LEU A 300 0.00 -6.26 -11.25
C LEU A 300 -0.54 -7.56 -10.65
N ILE A 301 -0.24 -8.70 -11.26
CA ILE A 301 -0.33 -10.01 -10.64
C ILE A 301 1.08 -10.42 -10.22
N ILE A 302 1.31 -10.67 -8.93
CA ILE A 302 2.62 -11.00 -8.38
C ILE A 302 2.57 -12.42 -7.83
N GLU A 303 3.33 -13.30 -8.46
CA GLU A 303 3.49 -14.70 -8.10
C GLU A 303 4.88 -14.91 -7.47
N PRO A 304 5.08 -15.96 -6.67
CA PRO A 304 6.34 -16.15 -5.97
C PRO A 304 7.43 -16.64 -6.92
N ARG A 305 8.65 -16.67 -6.38
CA ARG A 305 9.72 -17.49 -6.91
C ARG A 305 9.44 -18.99 -6.68
N ALA A 306 10.08 -19.88 -7.45
CA ALA A 306 9.87 -21.33 -7.32
C ALA A 306 10.08 -21.86 -5.89
N SER A 307 11.07 -21.32 -5.16
CA SER A 307 11.21 -21.53 -3.71
C SER A 307 10.38 -20.49 -2.94
N VAL A 308 9.09 -20.76 -2.79
CA VAL A 308 8.09 -19.85 -2.19
C VAL A 308 8.54 -19.28 -0.85
N ASN A 309 8.38 -17.96 -0.68
CA ASN A 309 8.52 -17.24 0.59
C ASN A 309 7.74 -15.91 0.52
N LYS A 310 8.42 -14.78 0.27
CA LYS A 310 7.77 -13.47 0.12
C LYS A 310 7.58 -13.16 -1.37
N ASN A 311 6.53 -12.43 -1.73
CA ASN A 311 6.40 -11.87 -3.08
C ASN A 311 7.12 -10.52 -3.12
N VAL A 312 6.77 -9.65 -2.17
CA VAL A 312 7.28 -8.28 -2.08
C VAL A 312 7.80 -8.03 -0.67
N GLU A 313 8.97 -7.42 -0.54
CA GLU A 313 9.47 -6.88 0.74
C GLU A 313 9.78 -5.40 0.60
N VAL A 314 9.16 -4.59 1.47
CA VAL A 314 9.23 -3.13 1.44
C VAL A 314 10.05 -2.61 2.60
N LEU A 315 11.23 -2.07 2.30
CA LEU A 315 12.11 -1.37 3.22
C LEU A 315 11.91 0.14 3.18
N GLY A 316 11.59 0.68 2.01
CA GLY A 316 11.24 2.09 1.83
C GLY A 316 10.15 2.56 2.79
N LYS A 317 10.18 3.84 3.14
CA LYS A 317 9.27 4.47 4.10
C LYS A 317 7.88 4.65 3.51
N ASN A 318 7.79 5.23 2.32
CA ASN A 318 6.52 5.53 1.66
C ASN A 318 6.26 4.53 0.55
N PHE A 319 5.11 3.86 0.56
CA PHE A 319 4.79 2.82 -0.41
C PHE A 319 3.29 2.77 -0.70
N THR A 320 2.93 2.56 -1.95
CA THR A 320 1.54 2.35 -2.37
C THR A 320 1.42 1.10 -3.22
N MET A 321 0.43 0.25 -2.93
CA MET A 321 0.06 -0.89 -3.76
C MET A 321 -1.44 -0.89 -4.01
N LYS A 322 -1.83 -0.85 -5.29
CA LYS A 322 -3.23 -0.69 -5.71
C LYS A 322 -3.64 -1.70 -6.77
N ASN A 323 -4.82 -2.29 -6.59
CA ASN A 323 -5.46 -3.15 -7.59
C ASN A 323 -4.56 -4.30 -8.09
N CYS A 324 -3.65 -4.77 -7.24
CA CYS A 324 -2.77 -5.89 -7.55
C CYS A 324 -3.37 -7.20 -7.03
N THR A 325 -2.95 -8.32 -7.60
CA THR A 325 -3.20 -9.66 -7.07
C THR A 325 -1.89 -10.25 -6.57
N VAL A 326 -1.85 -10.74 -5.34
CA VAL A 326 -0.74 -11.50 -4.79
C VAL A 326 -1.19 -12.94 -4.64
N ARG A 327 -0.47 -13.86 -5.27
CA ARG A 327 -0.70 -15.31 -5.16
C ARG A 327 0.46 -15.92 -4.41
N VAL A 328 0.17 -16.86 -3.52
CA VAL A 328 1.15 -17.76 -2.89
C VAL A 328 2.38 -17.01 -2.35
N GLY A 329 2.36 -16.64 -1.07
CA GLY A 329 3.48 -15.96 -0.42
C GLY A 329 3.05 -14.80 0.47
N SER A 330 3.63 -13.61 0.31
CA SER A 330 3.35 -12.49 1.21
C SER A 330 3.88 -11.13 0.76
N LEU A 331 3.21 -10.08 1.22
CA LEU A 331 3.67 -8.69 1.21
C LEU A 331 4.26 -8.35 2.58
N TYR A 332 5.56 -8.10 2.64
CA TYR A 332 6.28 -7.76 3.85
C TYR A 332 6.59 -6.26 3.89
N PHE A 333 6.44 -5.67 5.06
CA PHE A 333 6.96 -4.35 5.40
C PHE A 333 7.99 -4.49 6.50
N SER A 334 9.17 -3.93 6.31
CA SER A 334 10.29 -4.07 7.23
C SER A 334 10.91 -2.71 7.56
N GLY A 335 11.26 -2.48 8.82
CA GLY A 335 11.87 -1.23 9.28
C GLY A 335 10.91 -0.04 9.33
N ASP A 336 11.46 1.18 9.42
CA ASP A 336 10.66 2.40 9.59
C ASP A 336 9.73 2.64 8.41
N LYS A 337 8.48 3.06 8.69
CA LYS A 337 7.49 3.38 7.66
C LYS A 337 6.97 4.80 7.84
N GLY A 338 6.79 5.46 6.70
CA GLY A 338 6.06 6.70 6.53
C GLY A 338 4.62 6.38 6.13
N ASN A 339 4.17 6.88 4.97
CA ASN A 339 2.82 6.61 4.47
C ASN A 339 2.80 5.31 3.67
N VAL A 340 2.02 4.33 4.14
CA VAL A 340 1.79 3.06 3.44
C VAL A 340 0.32 2.94 3.10
N LEU A 341 0.01 2.70 1.83
CA LEU A 341 -1.34 2.41 1.36
C LEU A 341 -1.37 1.09 0.60
N VAL A 342 -2.09 0.11 1.13
CA VAL A 342 -2.41 -1.15 0.45
C VAL A 342 -3.91 -1.16 0.19
N SER A 343 -4.32 -0.82 -1.03
CA SER A 343 -5.74 -0.59 -1.36
C SER A 343 -6.24 -1.40 -2.57
N GLY A 344 -7.41 -2.03 -2.46
CA GLY A 344 -8.07 -2.64 -3.61
C GLY A 344 -7.39 -3.90 -4.14
N ASN A 345 -6.49 -4.50 -3.38
CA ASN A 345 -5.72 -5.67 -3.80
C ASN A 345 -6.45 -6.98 -3.50
N THR A 346 -6.08 -8.06 -4.18
CA THR A 346 -6.51 -9.43 -3.89
C THR A 346 -5.32 -10.25 -3.40
N PHE A 347 -5.46 -10.87 -2.23
CA PHE A 347 -4.52 -11.83 -1.67
C PHE A 347 -5.18 -13.20 -1.72
N GLU A 348 -4.67 -14.09 -2.56
CA GLU A 348 -5.21 -15.45 -2.71
C GLU A 348 -4.12 -16.52 -2.50
N GLU A 349 -4.57 -17.77 -2.30
CA GLU A 349 -3.71 -18.96 -2.18
C GLU A 349 -2.67 -18.86 -1.05
N ASP A 350 -3.14 -18.63 0.18
CA ASP A 350 -2.29 -18.44 1.39
C ASP A 350 -1.30 -17.28 1.32
N SER A 351 -1.70 -16.18 0.68
CA SER A 351 -0.96 -14.92 0.75
C SER A 351 -1.43 -14.02 1.90
N CYS A 352 -0.50 -13.26 2.46
CA CYS A 352 -0.75 -12.41 3.63
C CYS A 352 0.03 -11.10 3.59
N ILE A 353 -0.40 -10.14 4.42
CA ILE A 353 0.36 -8.93 4.74
C ILE A 353 1.08 -9.12 6.07
N VAL A 354 2.38 -8.86 6.10
CA VAL A 354 3.21 -8.99 7.29
C VAL A 354 3.96 -7.70 7.58
N LEU A 355 3.78 -7.20 8.80
CA LEU A 355 4.57 -6.10 9.34
C LEU A 355 5.69 -6.70 10.21
N ASP A 356 6.93 -6.60 9.76
CA ASP A 356 8.11 -7.19 10.40
C ASP A 356 9.02 -6.09 10.98
N SER A 357 9.00 -5.92 12.30
CA SER A 357 9.76 -4.84 12.98
C SER A 357 9.47 -3.44 12.43
N VAL A 358 8.21 -3.16 12.08
CA VAL A 358 7.77 -1.84 11.61
C VAL A 358 7.59 -0.90 12.79
N ASN A 359 8.56 -0.01 13.00
CA ASN A 359 8.53 0.96 14.09
C ASN A 359 7.43 2.01 13.91
N ALA A 360 6.84 2.47 15.01
CA ALA A 360 6.02 3.67 15.00
C ALA A 360 6.90 4.88 14.63
N ALA A 361 6.44 5.76 13.74
CA ALA A 361 7.16 6.99 13.43
C ALA A 361 7.38 7.82 14.71
N GLU A 362 8.62 7.92 15.20
CA GLU A 362 8.95 8.55 16.50
C GLU A 362 8.66 10.07 16.58
N THR A 363 8.18 10.71 15.51
CA THR A 363 8.12 12.17 15.44
C THR A 363 6.76 12.71 15.08
N VAL A 364 5.65 12.12 15.57
CA VAL A 364 4.39 12.80 15.34
C VAL A 364 3.41 12.78 16.50
N SER A 365 3.27 13.97 17.07
CA SER A 365 2.45 14.31 18.23
C SER A 365 1.00 13.87 18.02
N ARG A 366 0.44 13.29 19.08
CA ARG A 366 -0.98 12.98 19.30
C ARG A 366 -1.87 14.22 19.06
N ALA A 367 -2.19 14.47 17.81
CA ALA A 367 -3.28 15.31 17.26
C ALA A 367 -2.94 15.57 15.79
N ASN A 368 -3.32 14.65 14.90
CA ASN A 368 -3.10 14.70 13.45
C ASN A 368 -1.66 15.02 13.01
N ALA A 369 -0.81 14.00 12.89
CA ALA A 369 0.15 13.84 11.81
C ALA A 369 0.90 12.51 11.98
N GLY A 370 1.53 12.01 10.90
CA GLY A 370 2.52 10.93 10.90
C GLY A 370 2.13 9.71 10.10
N GLY A 371 3.07 9.23 9.29
CA GLY A 371 2.94 8.09 8.39
C GLY A 371 1.81 7.12 8.71
N ASN A 372 0.75 7.12 7.89
CA ASN A 372 -0.40 6.26 8.10
C ASN A 372 -0.16 4.92 7.38
N ILE A 373 -0.27 3.80 8.09
CA ILE A 373 -0.31 2.47 7.46
C ILE A 373 -1.78 2.11 7.31
N VAL A 374 -2.26 2.13 6.07
CA VAL A 374 -3.66 1.85 5.72
C VAL A 374 -3.72 0.61 4.84
N ILE A 375 -4.51 -0.37 5.29
CA ILE A 375 -4.87 -1.56 4.55
C ILE A 375 -6.37 -1.48 4.31
N GLU A 376 -6.77 -1.12 3.09
CA GLU A 376 -8.19 -0.86 2.80
C GLU A 376 -8.74 -1.54 1.53
N ASN A 377 -10.01 -1.90 1.57
CA ASN A 377 -10.73 -2.42 0.39
C ASN A 377 -10.04 -3.61 -0.29
N ASN A 378 -9.23 -4.39 0.44
CA ASN A 378 -8.57 -5.57 -0.10
C ASN A 378 -9.46 -6.81 0.10
N THR A 379 -9.27 -7.83 -0.75
CA THR A 379 -9.88 -9.14 -0.58
C THR A 379 -8.80 -10.15 -0.20
N PHE A 380 -9.00 -10.87 0.89
CA PHE A 380 -8.16 -11.98 1.33
C PHE A 380 -8.95 -13.27 1.19
N LYS A 381 -8.42 -14.22 0.42
CA LYS A 381 -9.14 -15.43 0.04
C LYS A 381 -8.30 -16.67 0.27
N ASP A 382 -8.90 -17.67 0.90
CA ASP A 382 -8.29 -18.99 1.13
C ASP A 382 -6.94 -18.90 1.88
N CYS A 383 -6.82 -17.95 2.82
CA CYS A 383 -5.64 -17.80 3.67
C CYS A 383 -5.64 -18.88 4.77
N VAL A 384 -4.74 -19.86 4.69
CA VAL A 384 -4.72 -20.98 5.66
C VAL A 384 -3.95 -20.66 6.94
N SER A 385 -3.13 -19.61 6.94
CA SER A 385 -2.39 -19.15 8.11
C SER A 385 -3.04 -17.94 8.77
N TYR A 386 -2.93 -16.76 8.17
CA TYR A 386 -3.55 -15.51 8.60
C TYR A 386 -3.57 -14.50 7.45
N ALA A 387 -4.51 -13.55 7.43
CA ALA A 387 -4.59 -12.53 6.39
C ALA A 387 -3.62 -11.35 6.62
N ILE A 388 -3.65 -10.77 7.82
CA ILE A 388 -2.80 -9.63 8.21
C ILE A 388 -2.08 -10.00 9.50
N GLY A 389 -0.80 -9.65 9.64
CA GLY A 389 -0.12 -9.91 10.89
C GLY A 389 1.11 -9.07 11.15
N ASN A 390 1.61 -9.19 12.37
CA ASN A 390 2.88 -8.59 12.77
C ASN A 390 3.84 -9.62 13.38
N THR A 391 5.13 -9.35 13.23
CA THR A 391 6.21 -10.17 13.77
C THR A 391 7.47 -9.33 13.96
N THR A 392 8.50 -9.94 14.53
CA THR A 392 9.84 -9.36 14.57
C THR A 392 10.86 -10.48 14.44
N TRP A 393 11.84 -10.28 13.55
CA TRP A 393 13.01 -11.17 13.43
C TRP A 393 14.33 -10.43 13.65
N THR A 394 14.27 -9.18 14.13
CA THR A 394 15.46 -8.38 14.43
C THR A 394 16.17 -8.88 15.70
N SER A 395 17.48 -8.60 15.79
CA SER A 395 18.29 -8.87 16.97
C SER A 395 19.01 -7.58 17.40
N PRO A 396 18.65 -6.97 18.54
CA PRO A 396 17.57 -7.35 19.46
C PRO A 396 16.18 -7.22 18.82
N ALA A 397 15.22 -8.00 19.31
CA ALA A 397 13.86 -8.01 18.80
C ALA A 397 13.14 -6.68 19.04
N THR A 398 12.44 -6.18 18.02
CA THR A 398 11.61 -4.99 18.09
C THR A 398 10.19 -5.39 18.49
N LEU A 399 9.80 -5.11 19.74
CA LEU A 399 8.52 -5.57 20.30
C LEU A 399 7.45 -4.47 20.35
N THR A 400 7.70 -3.33 19.71
CA THR A 400 6.80 -2.19 19.61
C THR A 400 6.62 -1.83 18.15
N MET A 401 5.39 -1.67 17.69
CA MET A 401 5.10 -1.41 16.28
C MET A 401 4.12 -0.27 16.06
N ALA A 402 4.11 0.27 14.85
CA ALA A 402 3.13 1.25 14.41
C ALA A 402 1.69 0.72 14.52
N ASN A 403 0.73 1.64 14.72
CA ASN A 403 -0.68 1.32 14.54
C ASN A 403 -1.00 1.20 13.05
N VAL A 404 -2.04 0.43 12.75
CA VAL A 404 -2.43 0.07 11.39
C VAL A 404 -3.93 0.25 11.25
N GLN A 405 -4.36 1.00 10.26
CA GLN A 405 -5.78 1.14 9.93
C GLN A 405 -6.19 0.04 8.97
N VAL A 406 -7.28 -0.65 9.28
CA VAL A 406 -7.80 -1.78 8.50
C VAL A 406 -9.26 -1.50 8.15
N ASN A 407 -9.54 -1.10 6.90
CA ASN A 407 -10.85 -0.54 6.54
C ASN A 407 -11.48 -1.26 5.33
N GLY A 408 -12.73 -1.69 5.43
CA GLY A 408 -13.48 -2.19 4.26
C GLY A 408 -12.89 -3.42 3.57
N ASN A 409 -12.03 -4.19 4.24
CA ASN A 409 -11.46 -5.41 3.66
C ASN A 409 -12.47 -6.57 3.73
N THR A 410 -12.38 -7.48 2.77
CA THR A 410 -13.18 -8.70 2.70
C THR A 410 -12.28 -9.91 2.98
N PHE A 411 -12.65 -10.71 3.97
CA PHE A 411 -11.96 -11.94 4.33
C PHE A 411 -12.85 -13.14 3.98
N GLU A 412 -12.40 -14.00 3.07
CA GLU A 412 -13.15 -15.15 2.56
C GLU A 412 -12.37 -16.44 2.86
N ASN A 413 -12.98 -17.36 3.61
CA ASN A 413 -12.38 -18.64 3.97
C ASN A 413 -10.95 -18.49 4.56
N VAL A 414 -10.79 -17.55 5.50
CA VAL A 414 -9.52 -17.33 6.20
C VAL A 414 -9.48 -18.09 7.52
N ALA A 415 -8.34 -18.72 7.83
CA ALA A 415 -8.15 -19.41 9.10
C ALA A 415 -8.04 -18.43 10.28
N ASN A 416 -7.33 -17.32 10.06
CA ASN A 416 -7.24 -16.21 11.00
C ASN A 416 -7.28 -14.90 10.20
N VAL A 417 -8.00 -13.91 10.70
CA VAL A 417 -7.98 -12.55 10.13
C VAL A 417 -6.67 -11.86 10.53
N LEU A 418 -6.29 -12.01 11.80
CA LEU A 418 -5.16 -11.29 12.38
C LEU A 418 -4.17 -12.24 13.06
N ARG A 419 -2.87 -12.02 12.86
CA ARG A 419 -1.81 -12.56 13.73
C ARG A 419 -1.09 -11.44 14.48
N HIS A 420 -1.07 -11.51 15.82
CA HIS A 420 -0.45 -10.47 16.66
C HIS A 420 0.56 -11.04 17.66
N ARG A 421 1.85 -10.75 17.44
CA ARG A 421 2.98 -11.35 18.18
C ARG A 421 3.76 -10.38 19.06
N VAL A 422 3.68 -9.07 18.87
CA VAL A 422 4.53 -8.06 19.56
C VAL A 422 3.87 -7.46 20.80
N ALA A 423 4.58 -6.67 21.62
CA ALA A 423 4.04 -6.11 22.87
C ALA A 423 3.03 -4.99 22.64
N SER A 424 3.18 -4.22 21.55
CA SER A 424 2.35 -3.05 21.25
C SER A 424 2.34 -2.75 19.75
N GLY A 425 1.38 -1.92 19.32
CA GLY A 425 0.98 -1.74 17.93
C GLY A 425 -0.43 -2.31 17.76
N VAL A 426 -1.38 -1.45 17.42
CA VAL A 426 -2.81 -1.79 17.39
C VAL A 426 -3.29 -1.84 15.94
N PHE A 427 -4.02 -2.89 15.58
CA PHE A 427 -4.78 -2.93 14.34
C PHE A 427 -6.17 -2.33 14.59
N GLU A 428 -6.42 -1.17 14.01
CA GLU A 428 -7.64 -0.39 14.15
C GLU A 428 -8.57 -0.73 12.99
N PHE A 429 -9.51 -1.65 13.24
CA PHE A 429 -10.51 -2.04 12.26
C PHE A 429 -11.72 -1.11 12.31
N ASP A 430 -12.21 -0.72 11.14
CA ASP A 430 -13.55 -0.15 11.02
C ASP A 430 -14.64 -1.24 10.95
N GLU A 431 -15.90 -0.83 11.08
CA GLU A 431 -17.06 -1.73 11.04
C GLU A 431 -17.45 -2.17 9.61
N THR A 432 -16.69 -1.73 8.59
CA THR A 432 -16.99 -2.04 7.18
C THR A 432 -16.24 -3.27 6.68
N ASN A 433 -15.26 -3.79 7.44
CA ASN A 433 -14.64 -5.08 7.15
C ASN A 433 -15.65 -6.23 7.23
N THR A 434 -15.48 -7.25 6.39
CA THR A 434 -16.35 -8.43 6.38
C THR A 434 -15.57 -9.74 6.44
N LEU A 435 -16.11 -10.75 7.13
CA LEU A 435 -15.62 -12.12 7.19
C LEU A 435 -16.73 -13.07 6.71
N ASP A 436 -16.47 -13.80 5.63
CA ASP A 436 -17.43 -14.70 4.97
C ASP A 436 -18.80 -14.04 4.71
N GLY A 437 -18.77 -12.77 4.30
CA GLY A 437 -19.94 -11.94 4.01
C GLY A 437 -20.65 -11.36 5.23
N GLN A 438 -20.15 -11.59 6.46
CA GLN A 438 -20.66 -10.98 7.69
C GLN A 438 -19.82 -9.79 8.11
N ASN A 439 -20.43 -8.71 8.59
CA ASN A 439 -19.66 -7.58 9.13
C ASN A 439 -18.83 -8.05 10.33
N LEU A 440 -17.59 -7.61 10.37
CA LEU A 440 -16.63 -7.99 11.38
C LEU A 440 -16.80 -7.09 12.61
N ASP A 441 -17.47 -7.60 13.65
CA ASP A 441 -17.50 -6.94 14.96
C ASP A 441 -16.33 -7.39 15.86
N ALA A 442 -16.17 -6.77 17.03
CA ALA A 442 -15.09 -7.09 17.96
C ALA A 442 -15.10 -8.53 18.49
N VAL A 443 -16.28 -9.12 18.70
CA VAL A 443 -16.44 -10.49 19.20
C VAL A 443 -16.12 -11.50 18.09
N LEU A 444 -16.55 -11.23 16.87
CA LEU A 444 -16.24 -12.04 15.70
C LEU A 444 -14.75 -11.97 15.37
N LEU A 445 -14.16 -10.78 15.29
CA LEU A 445 -12.72 -10.65 15.05
C LEU A 445 -11.90 -11.42 16.09
N ALA A 446 -12.23 -11.30 17.38
CA ALA A 446 -11.50 -11.98 18.46
C ALA A 446 -11.43 -13.51 18.31
N GLN A 447 -12.42 -14.14 17.67
CA GLN A 447 -12.42 -15.59 17.38
C GLN A 447 -11.38 -15.99 16.32
N TYR A 448 -10.96 -15.03 15.49
CA TYR A 448 -10.06 -15.19 14.35
C TYR A 448 -8.72 -14.46 14.55
N ILE A 449 -8.36 -14.15 15.81
CA ILE A 449 -7.03 -13.64 16.16
C ILE A 449 -6.12 -14.79 16.59
N ASN A 450 -5.02 -14.96 15.87
CA ASN A 450 -3.89 -15.77 16.30
C ASN A 450 -2.91 -14.91 17.11
N SER A 451 -2.93 -15.06 18.44
CA SER A 451 -2.03 -14.33 19.34
C SER A 451 -0.86 -15.18 19.86
N ASP A 452 -0.13 -15.88 18.98
CA ASP A 452 1.13 -16.54 19.37
C ASP A 452 2.21 -15.50 19.70
N PRO A 453 2.51 -15.25 20.98
CA PRO A 453 3.40 -14.17 21.35
C PRO A 453 4.85 -14.45 20.95
N HIS A 454 5.58 -13.41 20.58
CA HIS A 454 7.02 -13.53 20.39
C HIS A 454 7.71 -13.96 21.70
N SER A 455 8.65 -14.90 21.60
CA SER A 455 9.31 -15.52 22.78
C SER A 455 10.09 -14.53 23.65
N GLY A 456 10.43 -13.37 23.10
CA GLY A 456 11.08 -12.26 23.81
C GLY A 456 10.15 -11.42 24.70
N LEU A 457 8.82 -11.66 24.69
CA LEU A 457 7.89 -10.92 25.52
C LEU A 457 7.95 -11.34 27.00
N THR A 458 7.94 -10.36 27.89
CA THR A 458 7.80 -10.60 29.33
C THR A 458 6.36 -10.93 29.70
N ALA A 459 6.16 -11.61 30.83
CA ALA A 459 4.82 -11.91 31.36
C ALA A 459 3.96 -10.63 31.54
N GLU A 460 4.58 -9.51 31.91
CA GLU A 460 3.87 -8.23 32.06
C GLU A 460 3.42 -7.68 30.70
N GLN A 461 4.24 -7.80 29.65
CA GLN A 461 3.87 -7.36 28.30
C GLN A 461 2.79 -8.23 27.65
N LEU A 462 2.62 -9.48 28.10
CA LEU A 462 1.54 -10.36 27.65
C LEU A 462 0.21 -10.02 28.31
N LYS A 463 0.25 -9.38 29.49
CA LYS A 463 -0.91 -9.18 30.33
C LYS A 463 -1.85 -8.12 29.77
N ASN A 464 -3.10 -8.51 29.49
CA ASN A 464 -4.17 -7.62 29.00
C ASN A 464 -3.74 -6.78 27.78
N ARG A 465 -2.85 -7.35 26.95
CA ARG A 465 -2.25 -6.69 25.80
C ARG A 465 -3.33 -6.33 24.78
N LEU A 466 -3.41 -5.05 24.41
CA LEU A 466 -4.27 -4.56 23.33
C LEU A 466 -3.72 -5.01 21.98
N VAL A 467 -4.53 -5.71 21.20
CA VAL A 467 -4.11 -6.24 19.89
C VAL A 467 -4.83 -5.56 18.73
N ALA A 468 -6.10 -5.23 18.92
CA ALA A 468 -6.93 -4.63 17.89
C ALA A 468 -8.07 -3.80 18.51
N THR A 469 -8.68 -2.95 17.69
CA THR A 469 -9.96 -2.31 17.98
C THR A 469 -10.91 -2.53 16.82
N VAL A 470 -12.22 -2.56 17.08
CA VAL A 470 -13.28 -2.55 16.06
C VAL A 470 -14.35 -1.55 16.47
N GLY A 471 -14.60 -0.53 15.65
CA GLY A 471 -15.63 0.47 15.98
C GLY A 471 -15.43 1.18 17.33
N GLY A 472 -14.16 1.28 17.78
CA GLY A 472 -13.79 1.83 19.08
C GLY A 472 -13.86 0.87 20.27
N LYS A 473 -14.34 -0.38 20.09
CA LYS A 473 -14.22 -1.44 21.10
C LYS A 473 -12.82 -2.03 21.09
N GLU A 474 -12.23 -2.23 22.25
CA GLU A 474 -10.91 -2.83 22.41
C GLU A 474 -10.97 -4.36 22.39
N ILE A 475 -9.99 -5.01 21.76
CA ILE A 475 -9.77 -6.46 21.82
C ILE A 475 -8.43 -6.72 22.50
N ARG A 476 -8.45 -7.46 23.61
CA ARG A 476 -7.29 -7.72 24.47
C ARG A 476 -7.04 -9.20 24.68
N VAL A 477 -5.76 -9.58 24.81
CA VAL A 477 -5.39 -10.94 25.22
C VAL A 477 -5.68 -11.12 26.71
N GLY A 478 -6.52 -12.11 27.05
CA GLY A 478 -6.94 -12.39 28.42
C GLY A 478 -6.01 -13.36 29.14
N THR A 479 -4.95 -12.89 29.78
CA THR A 479 -4.04 -13.78 30.54
C THR A 479 -4.49 -14.03 31.98
N ASP A 480 -5.35 -13.17 32.55
CA ASP A 480 -5.73 -13.21 33.97
C ASP A 480 -7.05 -13.92 34.26
N PHE A 481 -7.87 -14.19 33.24
CA PHE A 481 -9.25 -14.65 33.41
C PHE A 481 -9.38 -16.06 34.00
N LEU A 482 -8.30 -16.85 33.95
CA LEU A 482 -8.27 -18.19 34.55
C LEU A 482 -7.78 -18.20 36.01
N VAL A 483 -7.28 -17.09 36.56
CA VAL A 483 -6.79 -17.06 37.94
C VAL A 483 -7.78 -16.33 38.82
N GLY A 484 -8.96 -16.94 39.00
CA GLY A 484 -9.76 -16.68 40.19
C GLY A 484 -8.94 -17.07 41.41
N GLN A 485 -8.34 -16.10 42.11
CA GLN A 485 -7.79 -16.34 43.43
C GLN A 485 -8.91 -16.86 44.34
N ASN A 486 -8.86 -18.15 44.60
CA ASN A 486 -9.71 -18.82 45.56
C ASN A 486 -9.39 -18.29 46.97
N ARG A 487 -10.05 -17.20 47.38
CA ARG A 487 -10.03 -16.77 48.78
C ARG A 487 -10.81 -17.78 49.60
N GLY A 488 -10.12 -18.78 50.14
CA GLY A 488 -10.59 -19.48 51.34
C GLY A 488 -10.34 -20.97 51.45
N TRP A 489 -9.70 -21.64 50.49
CA TRP A 489 -9.35 -23.06 50.64
C TRP A 489 -7.86 -23.26 50.43
N THR A 490 -7.18 -23.60 51.51
CA THR A 490 -5.79 -24.04 51.53
C THR A 490 -5.62 -25.23 50.58
N ASN A 491 -4.60 -25.12 49.72
CA ASN A 491 -4.02 -26.10 48.80
C ASN A 491 -4.36 -25.86 47.31
N ASN A 492 -3.34 -25.38 46.59
CA ASN A 492 -3.10 -25.47 45.14
C ASN A 492 -4.25 -26.05 44.31
N THR A 493 -5.07 -25.18 43.75
CA THR A 493 -5.84 -25.48 42.54
C THR A 493 -5.94 -24.20 41.72
N THR A 494 -4.98 -24.02 40.83
CA THR A 494 -5.16 -23.32 39.55
C THR A 494 -6.44 -23.87 38.91
N PHE A 495 -7.24 -23.04 38.23
CA PHE A 495 -8.35 -23.54 37.42
C PHE A 495 -7.75 -24.33 36.25
N ASP A 496 -7.56 -25.63 36.47
CA ASP A 496 -6.74 -26.51 35.65
C ASP A 496 -7.61 -27.10 34.53
N PHE A 497 -7.64 -26.42 33.38
CA PHE A 497 -8.10 -27.04 32.13
C PHE A 497 -7.33 -28.34 31.82
N GLY A 498 -6.14 -28.54 32.42
CA GLY A 498 -5.33 -29.75 32.31
C GLY A 498 -6.01 -31.00 32.88
N TRP A 499 -6.98 -30.90 33.79
CA TRP A 499 -7.69 -32.10 34.27
C TRP A 499 -8.74 -32.61 33.26
N ALA A 500 -9.29 -31.73 32.41
CA ALA A 500 -10.23 -32.12 31.36
C ALA A 500 -9.53 -32.74 30.13
N VAL A 501 -8.32 -32.28 29.81
CA VAL A 501 -7.56 -32.74 28.63
C VAL A 501 -6.81 -34.06 28.90
N ASN A 502 -6.29 -34.27 30.11
CA ASN A 502 -5.40 -35.41 30.39
C ASN A 502 -6.10 -36.78 30.49
N LYS A 503 -7.44 -36.81 30.51
CA LYS A 503 -8.22 -38.06 30.47
C LYS A 503 -8.50 -38.56 29.05
N ALA A 504 -8.20 -37.76 28.01
CA ALA A 504 -8.46 -38.10 26.62
C ALA A 504 -7.40 -39.04 25.99
N ASN A 505 -6.30 -39.32 26.70
CA ASN A 505 -5.18 -40.15 26.19
C ASN A 505 -5.07 -41.56 26.82
N THR A 506 -6.07 -42.03 27.57
CA THR A 506 -6.09 -43.44 28.02
C THR A 506 -7.43 -44.10 27.67
N GLY A 507 -7.36 -45.12 26.81
CA GLY A 507 -8.51 -45.73 26.15
C GLY A 507 -9.54 -46.41 27.08
N LEU A 508 -10.79 -46.36 26.60
CA LEU A 508 -11.92 -47.30 26.73
C LEU A 508 -11.87 -48.39 27.82
N ASP A 509 -12.88 -48.42 28.69
CA ASP A 509 -13.84 -49.54 28.76
C ASP A 509 -15.09 -49.30 29.66
N ALA A 510 -16.25 -49.77 29.15
CA ALA A 510 -17.45 -50.31 29.83
C ALA A 510 -18.53 -49.39 30.50
N VAL A 511 -19.58 -49.08 29.72
CA VAL A 511 -21.05 -49.32 29.93
C VAL A 511 -21.68 -49.19 31.35
N LYS A 512 -22.65 -48.28 31.52
CA LYS A 512 -24.08 -48.53 31.88
C LYS A 512 -24.88 -47.23 32.09
N ALA A 513 -26.00 -47.10 31.39
CA ALA A 513 -27.04 -46.09 31.59
C ALA A 513 -28.08 -46.53 32.63
N GLU A 514 -28.64 -45.59 33.43
CA GLU A 514 -30.04 -45.61 33.91
C GLU A 514 -30.47 -44.31 34.66
N SER A 515 -31.63 -43.77 34.26
CA SER A 515 -32.62 -42.92 35.00
C SER A 515 -32.47 -41.38 35.10
N ASN A 516 -33.44 -40.58 34.56
CA ASN A 516 -34.01 -39.37 35.22
C ASN A 516 -35.22 -38.62 34.55
N THR A 517 -36.28 -39.30 34.10
CA THR A 517 -37.46 -38.62 33.47
C THR A 517 -38.41 -37.89 34.44
N THR A 518 -38.21 -37.99 35.76
CA THR A 518 -39.12 -37.40 36.78
C THR A 518 -38.75 -35.95 37.15
N THR A 519 -37.55 -35.47 36.79
CA THR A 519 -36.98 -34.20 37.29
C THR A 519 -37.35 -32.97 36.42
N ILE A 520 -37.79 -33.19 35.18
CA ILE A 520 -38.04 -32.12 34.19
C ILE A 520 -39.42 -31.46 34.41
N ASN A 521 -40.47 -32.24 34.68
CA ASN A 521 -41.84 -31.70 34.89
C ASN A 521 -41.99 -30.89 36.19
N ALA A 522 -41.14 -31.13 37.19
CA ALA A 522 -41.10 -30.35 38.43
C ALA A 522 -40.49 -28.95 38.24
N LEU A 523 -39.68 -28.74 37.21
CA LEU A 523 -39.05 -27.46 36.93
C LEU A 523 -39.99 -26.48 36.21
N VAL A 524 -40.78 -26.97 35.25
CA VAL A 524 -41.66 -26.10 34.46
C VAL A 524 -42.72 -25.41 35.35
N ALA A 525 -43.10 -26.05 36.47
CA ALA A 525 -44.01 -25.47 37.46
C ALA A 525 -43.38 -24.36 38.33
N SER A 526 -42.05 -24.30 38.47
CA SER A 526 -41.36 -23.29 39.29
C SER A 526 -41.04 -21.98 38.54
N LEU A 527 -41.50 -21.84 37.29
CA LEU A 527 -41.19 -20.70 36.42
C LEU A 527 -42.15 -19.49 36.56
N LYS A 528 -43.18 -19.57 37.41
CA LYS A 528 -44.32 -18.64 37.39
C LYS A 528 -44.30 -17.45 38.37
N ASP A 529 -43.26 -17.24 39.19
CA ASP A 529 -43.24 -16.04 40.03
C ASP A 529 -41.87 -15.43 40.28
N GLN A 530 -41.91 -14.12 40.52
CA GLN A 530 -40.83 -13.12 40.46
C GLN A 530 -39.55 -13.51 41.19
N SER A 531 -38.39 -13.34 40.54
CA SER A 531 -37.09 -13.22 41.22
C SER A 531 -35.96 -12.80 40.27
N THR A 532 -34.97 -12.16 40.90
CA THR A 532 -33.70 -11.55 40.47
C THR A 532 -32.83 -12.36 39.49
N GLU A 533 -31.76 -11.74 38.97
CA GLU A 533 -30.76 -12.29 38.02
C GLU A 533 -30.28 -13.73 38.32
N GLU A 534 -30.20 -14.08 39.60
CA GLU A 534 -29.85 -15.41 40.13
C GLU A 534 -30.86 -16.51 39.73
N VAL A 535 -32.11 -16.12 39.49
CA VAL A 535 -33.20 -17.02 39.07
C VAL A 535 -33.28 -17.16 37.55
N LEU A 536 -32.72 -16.25 36.77
CA LEU A 536 -32.61 -16.38 35.30
C LEU A 536 -31.49 -17.39 34.91
N GLN A 537 -30.35 -17.37 35.61
CA GLN A 537 -29.25 -18.31 35.34
C GLN A 537 -29.63 -19.78 35.60
N THR A 538 -30.39 -20.03 36.67
CA THR A 538 -30.87 -21.38 36.99
C THR A 538 -31.88 -21.90 35.97
N LYS A 539 -32.52 -20.98 35.21
CA LYS A 539 -33.53 -21.28 34.18
C LYS A 539 -32.90 -21.54 32.80
N VAL A 540 -31.77 -20.92 32.49
CA VAL A 540 -30.98 -21.18 31.27
C VAL A 540 -30.35 -22.60 31.32
N ALA A 541 -29.82 -23.00 32.48
CA ALA A 541 -29.18 -24.30 32.70
C ALA A 541 -30.11 -25.52 32.48
N LYS A 542 -31.43 -25.34 32.48
CA LYS A 542 -32.39 -26.41 32.21
C LYS A 542 -33.01 -26.34 30.82
N LEU A 543 -32.79 -25.24 30.09
CA LEU A 543 -33.15 -25.11 28.69
C LEU A 543 -32.12 -25.84 27.80
N ASP A 544 -30.83 -25.81 28.15
CA ASP A 544 -29.77 -26.59 27.47
C ASP A 544 -29.98 -28.11 27.55
N GLN A 545 -30.44 -28.61 28.70
CA GLN A 545 -30.74 -30.03 28.88
C GLN A 545 -31.99 -30.49 28.09
N LEU A 546 -32.83 -29.54 27.66
CA LEU A 546 -34.05 -29.76 26.86
C LEU A 546 -33.80 -29.60 25.34
N LEU A 547 -32.70 -28.95 24.94
CA LEU A 547 -32.41 -28.62 23.54
C LEU A 547 -31.51 -29.63 22.82
N PHE A 548 -30.69 -30.41 23.55
CA PHE A 548 -29.65 -31.30 22.96
C PHE A 548 -29.83 -32.78 23.31
N GLY A 549 -31.06 -33.30 23.28
CA GLY A 549 -31.26 -34.74 23.17
C GLY A 549 -30.57 -35.29 21.91
N ASP A 550 -30.05 -36.52 21.99
CA ASP A 550 -28.82 -37.03 21.33
C ASP A 550 -28.60 -36.80 19.82
N ASP A 551 -29.60 -36.46 19.01
CA ASP A 551 -29.46 -36.57 17.55
C ASP A 551 -29.78 -35.26 16.79
N GLY A 552 -28.81 -34.35 16.72
CA GLY A 552 -28.70 -33.28 15.73
C GLY A 552 -27.51 -33.52 14.81
N ALA A 553 -27.62 -34.52 13.94
CA ALA A 553 -26.49 -35.20 13.29
C ALA A 553 -25.64 -34.33 12.33
N CYS A 554 -24.41 -34.03 12.76
CA CYS A 554 -23.20 -34.36 11.99
C CYS A 554 -22.41 -35.35 12.86
N ALA A 555 -22.14 -36.54 12.33
CA ALA A 555 -21.45 -37.61 13.04
C ALA A 555 -20.01 -37.20 13.38
N TYR A 556 -19.77 -36.91 14.66
CA TYR A 556 -18.46 -36.85 15.30
C TYR A 556 -18.21 -38.19 16.01
N PRO A 557 -16.96 -38.59 16.27
CA PRO A 557 -16.69 -39.64 17.26
C PRO A 557 -17.39 -39.25 18.57
N GLU A 558 -18.12 -40.19 19.18
CA GLU A 558 -19.11 -40.02 20.27
C GLU A 558 -18.56 -39.46 21.62
N SER A 559 -17.50 -38.65 21.64
CA SER A 559 -16.91 -38.06 22.86
C SER A 559 -16.87 -36.53 22.92
N TRP A 560 -17.44 -35.83 21.93
CA TRP A 560 -17.47 -34.37 21.90
C TRP A 560 -18.91 -33.85 21.97
N SER A 561 -19.42 -33.64 23.19
CA SER A 561 -20.76 -33.08 23.41
C SER A 561 -20.78 -31.59 23.08
N LYS A 562 -21.48 -31.23 21.99
CA LYS A 562 -21.71 -29.85 21.50
C LYS A 562 -22.59 -28.95 22.41
N GLY A 563 -23.01 -29.40 23.59
CA GLY A 563 -23.98 -28.69 24.46
C GLY A 563 -23.43 -28.11 25.77
N TRP A 564 -22.10 -28.08 25.99
CA TRP A 564 -21.51 -27.74 27.31
C TRP A 564 -20.84 -26.37 27.41
N MET A 565 -20.78 -25.57 26.34
CA MET A 565 -19.92 -24.37 26.33
C MET A 565 -20.62 -23.04 26.06
N SER A 566 -21.93 -23.05 25.75
CA SER A 566 -22.65 -21.82 25.40
C SER A 566 -23.24 -21.04 26.58
N ASN A 567 -23.22 -21.53 27.83
CA ASN A 567 -24.08 -20.94 28.88
C ASN A 567 -23.51 -20.79 30.30
N ALA A 568 -22.20 -20.83 30.53
CA ALA A 568 -21.72 -20.80 31.92
C ALA A 568 -20.38 -20.11 32.18
N PHE A 569 -20.22 -18.82 31.86
CA PHE A 569 -19.26 -17.98 32.58
C PHE A 569 -19.75 -16.53 32.63
N LEU A 570 -20.70 -16.25 33.52
CA LEU A 570 -20.87 -14.94 34.12
C LEU A 570 -19.96 -14.88 35.35
N THR A 571 -18.67 -14.61 35.14
CA THR A 571 -17.75 -14.44 36.28
C THR A 571 -17.92 -13.03 36.84
N ARG A 572 -18.10 -12.94 38.16
CA ARG A 572 -18.11 -11.66 38.87
C ARG A 572 -16.65 -11.26 39.08
N GLY A 573 -16.20 -10.18 38.46
CA GLY A 573 -14.86 -9.63 38.67
C GLY A 573 -14.66 -9.30 40.15
N ALA A 574 -13.65 -9.89 40.79
CA ALA A 574 -13.51 -9.88 42.25
C ALA A 574 -13.06 -8.54 42.85
N SER A 575 -12.96 -7.45 42.08
CA SER A 575 -12.46 -6.15 42.56
C SER A 575 -13.28 -4.92 42.14
N ASP A 576 -14.12 -4.99 41.10
CA ASP A 576 -14.83 -3.84 40.51
C ASP A 576 -16.36 -3.99 40.48
N GLY A 577 -16.90 -5.18 40.78
CA GLY A 577 -18.34 -5.43 40.72
C GLY A 577 -18.89 -5.55 39.30
N ALA A 578 -18.02 -5.64 38.29
CA ALA A 578 -18.41 -5.80 36.90
C ALA A 578 -18.63 -7.27 36.52
N TYR A 579 -19.48 -7.48 35.51
CA TYR A 579 -19.87 -8.79 35.00
C TYR A 579 -19.17 -9.08 33.68
N TRP A 580 -18.71 -10.31 33.51
CA TRP A 580 -18.12 -10.80 32.27
C TRP A 580 -19.15 -11.66 31.55
N ASN A 581 -19.45 -11.37 30.29
CA ASN A 581 -20.29 -12.25 29.49
C ASN A 581 -19.39 -13.10 28.60
N ALA A 582 -19.35 -14.42 28.81
CA ALA A 582 -18.87 -15.32 27.77
C ALA A 582 -19.77 -15.16 26.53
N THR A 583 -19.20 -14.64 25.46
CA THR A 583 -19.95 -14.19 24.27
C THR A 583 -19.73 -15.09 23.07
N ALA A 584 -18.58 -15.76 22.96
CA ALA A 584 -18.33 -16.73 21.89
C ALA A 584 -17.23 -17.75 22.27
N MET A 585 -17.27 -18.92 21.62
CA MET A 585 -16.21 -19.92 21.73
C MET A 585 -16.07 -20.64 20.39
N THR A 586 -14.84 -20.73 19.89
CA THR A 586 -14.52 -21.42 18.64
C THR A 586 -13.46 -22.48 18.90
N ALA A 587 -13.61 -23.61 18.21
CA ALA A 587 -12.60 -24.66 18.19
C ALA A 587 -12.21 -24.89 16.74
N THR A 588 -10.94 -24.69 16.43
CA THR A 588 -10.38 -24.92 15.10
C THR A 588 -9.34 -26.03 15.17
N LYS A 589 -9.40 -26.94 14.21
CA LYS A 589 -8.39 -27.98 14.05
C LYS A 589 -7.37 -27.44 13.05
N GLU A 590 -6.21 -27.00 13.55
CA GLU A 590 -5.12 -26.61 12.66
C GLU A 590 -4.49 -27.87 12.01
N SER A 591 -3.60 -27.68 11.03
CA SER A 591 -2.93 -28.75 10.27
C SER A 591 -1.97 -29.62 11.10
N ASN A 592 -1.89 -29.38 12.42
CA ASN A 592 -1.18 -30.17 13.43
C ASN A 592 -2.19 -30.93 14.31
N PRO A 593 -1.83 -31.98 15.07
CA PRO A 593 -2.81 -32.84 15.76
C PRO A 593 -3.59 -32.15 16.89
N ASP A 594 -3.29 -30.89 17.21
CA ASP A 594 -3.87 -30.15 18.32
C ASP A 594 -5.13 -29.39 17.88
N THR A 595 -6.20 -29.52 18.68
CA THR A 595 -7.39 -28.68 18.52
C THR A 595 -7.16 -27.41 19.31
N ILE A 596 -7.19 -26.28 18.62
CA ILE A 596 -7.05 -24.98 19.25
C ILE A 596 -8.44 -24.48 19.64
N VAL A 597 -8.55 -23.98 20.87
CA VAL A 597 -9.80 -23.47 21.42
C VAL A 597 -9.64 -22.00 21.77
N THR A 598 -10.42 -21.14 21.12
CA THR A 598 -10.49 -19.71 21.44
C THR A 598 -11.75 -19.42 22.24
N ILE A 599 -11.60 -18.87 23.43
CA ILE A 599 -12.68 -18.38 24.28
C ILE A 599 -12.71 -16.86 24.20
N VAL A 600 -13.88 -16.28 23.93
CA VAL A 600 -14.10 -14.84 23.84
C VAL A 600 -15.11 -14.39 24.89
N MET A 601 -14.76 -13.33 25.61
CA MET A 601 -15.58 -12.72 26.65
C MET A 601 -15.72 -11.23 26.38
N GLU A 602 -16.91 -10.68 26.55
CA GLU A 602 -17.16 -9.25 26.49
C GLU A 602 -17.40 -8.71 27.90
N HIS A 603 -16.66 -7.67 28.26
CA HIS A 603 -16.83 -6.94 29.50
C HIS A 603 -18.00 -5.95 29.40
N THR A 604 -18.60 -5.57 30.52
CA THR A 604 -19.71 -4.60 30.53
C THR A 604 -19.38 -3.22 29.93
N ASP A 605 -18.10 -2.85 29.82
CA ASP A 605 -17.67 -1.61 29.15
C ASP A 605 -17.49 -1.74 27.63
N GLY A 606 -17.75 -2.93 27.06
CA GLY A 606 -17.61 -3.24 25.64
C GLY A 606 -16.24 -3.75 25.22
N THR A 607 -15.28 -3.87 26.15
CA THR A 607 -13.96 -4.47 25.88
C THR A 607 -14.10 -5.98 25.69
N VAL A 608 -13.54 -6.50 24.61
CA VAL A 608 -13.50 -7.93 24.29
C VAL A 608 -12.17 -8.50 24.71
N TYR A 609 -12.20 -9.63 25.41
CA TYR A 609 -11.02 -10.38 25.81
C TYR A 609 -11.08 -11.78 25.20
N PHE A 610 -9.95 -12.27 24.74
CA PHE A 610 -9.87 -13.63 24.21
C PHE A 610 -8.68 -14.40 24.76
N VAL A 611 -8.85 -15.72 24.86
CA VAL A 611 -7.79 -16.65 25.24
C VAL A 611 -7.79 -17.85 24.32
N ARG A 612 -6.61 -18.23 23.84
CA ARG A 612 -6.39 -19.32 22.88
C ARG A 612 -5.60 -20.44 23.57
N TYR A 613 -6.14 -21.66 23.57
CA TYR A 613 -5.56 -22.87 24.19
C TYR A 613 -5.23 -23.94 23.17
#